data_AF-A0A524MT26-F1
#
_entry.id   AF-A0A524MT26-F1
#
_cell.length_a   1.000
_cell.length_b   1.000
_cell.length_c   1.000
_cell.angle_alpha   90.00
_cell.angle_beta   90.00
_cell.angle_gamma   90.00
#
_symmetry.space_group_name_H-M   'P 1'
#
loop_
_entity.id
_entity.type
_entity.pdbx_description
1 polymer ?
#
loop_
_entity_poly.entity_id
_entity_poly.type
_entity_poly.pdbx_seq_one_letter_code
_entity_poly.pdbx_strand_id
1 'polypeptide(L)'
;MNRIFAIALLTVRSAMRSRLFVCMVTTVLAVVALLPLIIKGDGSAEGYVLIALRYTLTTVTFLLAVATLWAACSTSAAEIEGKQIHLVVSKPVRHTHILIGKWLGLVTINACLLAISGITVCLLLRIALSRPGIDAADRQSIEQELLVARQAFSPEPEDIEQRARELLTTMHEKGEVTPDIPDEAALAMIADRLIVESNTVRPGSEKRWTIQIGELPRGQSMFVRFSFSSPRQLDIEPTAIVWKAGPPDDPGRFVRSESVFSDSPVSFTVPASAVAPDGSITVDFVNVQLDPPVSIVFDKSNGVTVLSRAGSFEGNLARSLIIILCKLSILAALGVVAGSLTS
;
A
#
# COMPACT_ATOMS: atom_id res chain seq x y z
N MET A 1 25.14 -15.17 -26.05
CA MET A 1 23.94 -15.54 -25.26
C MET A 1 23.99 -16.94 -24.66
N ASN A 2 24.23 -18.02 -25.42
CA ASN A 2 24.15 -19.41 -24.89
C ASN A 2 25.02 -19.71 -23.66
N ARG A 3 26.20 -19.07 -23.52
CA ARG A 3 27.09 -19.27 -22.37
C ARG A 3 26.52 -18.73 -21.05
N ILE A 4 25.85 -17.57 -21.08
CA ILE A 4 25.25 -16.95 -19.88
C ILE A 4 24.09 -17.80 -19.39
N PHE A 5 23.24 -18.27 -20.30
CA PHE A 5 22.10 -19.13 -19.97
C PHE A 5 22.53 -20.50 -19.44
N ALA A 6 23.58 -21.10 -20.02
CA ALA A 6 24.15 -22.34 -19.51
C ALA A 6 24.69 -22.19 -18.09
N ILE A 7 25.39 -21.08 -17.79
CA ILE A 7 25.87 -20.79 -16.43
C ILE A 7 24.69 -20.59 -15.48
N ALA A 8 23.66 -19.83 -15.89
CA ALA A 8 22.46 -19.65 -15.09
C ALA A 8 21.78 -20.98 -14.75
N LEU A 9 21.62 -21.87 -15.74
CA LEU A 9 21.03 -23.20 -15.53
C LEU A 9 21.87 -24.06 -14.59
N LEU A 10 23.19 -23.98 -14.68
CA LEU A 10 24.10 -24.65 -13.74
C LEU A 10 23.95 -24.11 -12.33
N THR A 11 23.84 -22.79 -12.16
CA THR A 11 23.59 -22.16 -10.85
C THR A 11 22.26 -22.63 -10.27
N VAL A 12 21.19 -22.67 -11.09
CA VAL A 12 19.88 -23.18 -10.65
C VAL A 12 19.98 -24.62 -10.19
N ARG A 13 20.60 -25.48 -11.01
CA ARG A 13 20.77 -26.91 -10.68
C ARG A 13 21.63 -27.12 -9.43
N SER A 14 22.67 -26.31 -9.25
CA SER A 14 23.52 -26.36 -8.06
C SER A 14 22.76 -25.95 -6.81
N ALA A 15 22.01 -24.84 -6.87
CA ALA A 15 21.18 -24.35 -5.77
C ALA A 15 20.13 -25.39 -5.36
N MET A 16 19.39 -25.97 -6.32
CA MET A 16 18.39 -27.00 -6.03
C MET A 16 18.95 -28.30 -5.45
N ARG A 17 20.24 -28.59 -5.66
CA ARG A 17 20.91 -29.76 -5.05
C ARG A 17 21.26 -29.53 -3.59
N SER A 18 21.34 -28.28 -3.13
CA SER A 18 21.63 -27.96 -1.75
C SER A 18 20.43 -28.31 -0.86
N ARG A 19 20.62 -29.27 0.05
CA ARG A 19 19.58 -29.70 1.01
C ARG A 19 19.02 -28.52 1.81
N LEU A 20 19.89 -27.60 2.22
CA LEU A 20 19.50 -26.40 2.97
C LEU A 20 18.63 -25.46 2.14
N PHE A 21 18.97 -25.29 0.86
CA PHE A 21 18.16 -24.49 -0.05
C PHE A 21 16.77 -25.10 -0.26
N VAL A 22 16.70 -26.43 -0.45
CA VAL A 22 15.42 -27.14 -0.56
C VAL A 22 14.59 -26.99 0.72
N CYS A 23 15.19 -27.18 1.90
CA CYS A 23 14.50 -26.94 3.17
C CYS A 23 13.92 -25.53 3.23
N MET A 24 14.69 -24.51 2.86
CA MET A 24 14.25 -23.13 2.91
C MET A 24 13.10 -22.84 1.93
N VAL A 25 13.17 -23.38 0.71
CA VAL A 25 12.08 -23.31 -0.27
C VAL A 25 10.82 -24.00 0.27
N THR A 26 10.96 -25.18 0.87
CA THR A 26 9.81 -25.88 1.45
C THR A 26 9.19 -25.11 2.61
N THR A 27 10.00 -24.46 3.45
CA THR A 27 9.52 -23.58 4.51
C THR A 27 8.77 -22.38 3.94
N VAL A 28 9.27 -21.74 2.88
CA VAL A 28 8.57 -20.64 2.20
C VAL A 28 7.20 -21.10 1.69
N LEU A 29 7.15 -22.23 0.98
CA LEU A 29 5.90 -22.77 0.45
C LEU A 29 4.91 -23.16 1.55
N ALA A 30 5.41 -23.75 2.64
CA ALA A 30 4.59 -24.07 3.81
C ALA A 30 4.00 -22.79 4.43
N VAL A 31 4.82 -21.76 4.67
CA VAL A 31 4.34 -20.49 5.23
C VAL A 31 3.30 -19.83 4.32
N VAL A 32 3.50 -19.81 3.00
CA VAL A 32 2.53 -19.27 2.04
C VAL A 32 1.16 -19.98 2.15
N ALA A 33 1.17 -21.30 2.31
CA ALA A 33 -0.06 -22.09 2.34
C ALA A 33 -0.75 -22.10 3.70
N LEU A 34 0.03 -22.18 4.79
CA LEU A 34 -0.49 -22.31 6.15
C LEU A 34 -0.87 -20.97 6.78
N LEU A 35 -0.11 -19.90 6.52
CA LEU A 35 -0.32 -18.62 7.20
C LEU A 35 -1.71 -18.01 6.94
N PRO A 36 -2.25 -18.01 5.69
CA PRO A 36 -3.61 -17.54 5.44
C PRO A 36 -4.68 -18.38 6.16
N LEU A 37 -4.43 -19.69 6.36
CA LEU A 37 -5.39 -20.60 6.99
C LEU A 37 -5.46 -20.43 8.51
N ILE A 38 -4.37 -19.94 9.14
CA ILE A 38 -4.25 -19.81 10.59
C ILE A 38 -4.78 -18.45 11.08
N ILE A 39 -4.66 -17.41 10.25
CA ILE A 39 -5.17 -16.08 10.61
C ILE A 39 -6.69 -16.17 10.81
N LYS A 40 -7.17 -15.82 12.00
CA LYS A 40 -8.60 -15.61 12.26
C LYS A 40 -8.90 -14.14 11.99
N GLY A 41 -9.90 -13.89 11.14
CA GLY A 41 -10.37 -12.54 10.85
C GLY A 41 -10.98 -11.87 12.08
N ASP A 42 -10.97 -10.54 12.06
CA ASP A 42 -11.60 -9.59 12.96
C ASP A 42 -13.15 -9.60 12.90
N GLY A 43 -13.75 -10.63 12.29
CA GLY A 43 -15.19 -10.73 12.04
C GLY A 43 -15.63 -10.09 10.71
N SER A 44 -14.79 -9.26 10.07
CA SER A 44 -15.04 -8.72 8.74
C SER A 44 -14.32 -9.54 7.67
N ALA A 45 -15.04 -9.90 6.59
CA ALA A 45 -14.45 -10.57 5.44
C ALA A 45 -13.43 -9.67 4.70
N GLU A 46 -13.61 -8.34 4.75
CA GLU A 46 -12.72 -7.36 4.14
C GLU A 46 -11.36 -7.29 4.87
N GLY A 47 -11.41 -7.11 6.18
CA GLY A 47 -10.25 -7.05 7.06
C GLY A 47 -9.41 -8.32 6.98
N TYR A 48 -10.08 -9.49 6.99
CA TYR A 48 -9.42 -10.78 6.84
C TYR A 48 -8.56 -10.88 5.56
N VAL A 49 -9.09 -10.51 4.39
CA VAL A 49 -8.37 -10.61 3.12
C VAL A 49 -7.17 -9.65 3.07
N LEU A 50 -7.36 -8.41 3.52
CA LEU A 50 -6.29 -7.40 3.53
C LEU A 50 -5.15 -7.80 4.47
N ILE A 51 -5.48 -8.27 5.68
CA ILE A 51 -4.52 -8.78 6.65
C ILE A 51 -3.82 -10.01 6.05
N ALA A 52 -4.56 -11.02 5.58
CA ALA A 52 -3.97 -12.22 5.01
C ALA A 52 -3.02 -11.91 3.85
N LEU A 53 -3.42 -11.06 2.90
CA LEU A 53 -2.58 -10.69 1.77
C LEU A 53 -1.31 -9.94 2.21
N ARG A 54 -1.46 -8.91 3.06
CA ARG A 54 -0.34 -8.07 3.52
C ARG A 54 0.67 -8.89 4.31
N TYR A 55 0.22 -9.70 5.26
CA TYR A 55 1.10 -10.52 6.09
C TYR A 55 1.79 -11.59 5.24
N THR A 56 1.05 -12.32 4.41
CA THR A 56 1.64 -13.38 3.58
C THR A 56 2.69 -12.82 2.62
N LEU A 57 2.39 -11.72 1.91
CA LEU A 57 3.33 -11.13 0.95
C LEU A 57 4.58 -10.58 1.64
N THR A 58 4.43 -9.98 2.82
CA THR A 58 5.55 -9.45 3.61
C THR A 58 6.45 -10.59 4.12
N THR A 59 5.86 -11.63 4.71
CA THR A 59 6.60 -12.79 5.22
C THR A 59 7.31 -13.54 4.10
N VAL A 60 6.65 -13.74 2.96
CA VAL A 60 7.25 -14.35 1.77
C VAL A 60 8.42 -13.53 1.27
N THR A 61 8.26 -12.21 1.12
CA THR A 61 9.34 -11.32 0.69
C THR A 61 10.54 -11.40 1.63
N PHE A 62 10.30 -11.39 2.94
CA PHE A 62 11.36 -11.51 3.95
C PHE A 62 12.09 -12.85 3.85
N LEU A 63 11.37 -13.97 3.80
CA LEU A 63 11.97 -15.31 3.70
C LEU A 63 12.76 -15.47 2.39
N LEU A 64 12.22 -15.00 1.26
CA LEU A 64 12.93 -15.01 -0.02
C LEU A 64 14.19 -14.15 0.03
N ALA A 65 14.17 -12.99 0.72
CA ALA A 65 15.35 -12.16 0.85
C ALA A 65 16.48 -12.89 1.61
N VAL A 66 16.16 -13.53 2.73
CA VAL A 66 17.13 -14.35 3.49
C VAL A 66 17.61 -15.53 2.64
N ALA A 67 16.72 -16.18 1.89
CA ALA A 67 17.07 -17.32 1.03
C ALA A 67 17.99 -16.91 -0.12
N THR A 68 17.73 -15.75 -0.71
CA THR A 68 18.53 -15.17 -1.79
C THR A 68 19.94 -14.87 -1.30
N LEU A 69 20.07 -14.23 -0.14
CA LEU A 69 21.36 -13.90 0.45
C LEU A 69 22.15 -15.17 0.77
N TRP A 70 21.50 -16.15 1.41
CA TRP A 70 22.10 -17.44 1.69
C TRP A 70 22.58 -18.16 0.42
N ALA A 71 21.72 -18.22 -0.61
CA ALA A 71 22.06 -18.88 -1.88
C ALA A 71 23.22 -18.17 -2.60
N ALA A 72 23.26 -16.84 -2.57
CA ALA A 72 24.38 -16.07 -3.13
C ALA A 72 25.71 -16.36 -2.40
N CYS A 73 25.70 -16.42 -1.06
CA CYS A 73 26.87 -16.79 -0.27
C CYS A 73 27.27 -18.26 -0.50
N SER A 74 26.30 -19.18 -0.51
CA SER A 74 26.55 -20.62 -0.68
C SER A 74 27.12 -20.96 -2.07
N THR A 75 26.62 -20.31 -3.13
CA THR A 75 27.17 -20.49 -4.48
C THR A 75 28.59 -19.96 -4.62
N SER A 76 28.93 -18.89 -3.89
CA SER A 76 30.30 -18.35 -3.85
C SER A 76 31.23 -19.23 -3.01
N ALA A 77 30.78 -19.70 -1.84
CA ALA A 77 31.56 -20.59 -0.98
C ALA A 77 31.88 -21.93 -1.65
N ALA A 78 30.91 -22.52 -2.37
CA ALA A 78 31.11 -23.78 -3.09
C ALA A 78 32.19 -23.70 -4.19
N GLU A 79 32.40 -22.52 -4.77
CA GLU A 79 33.47 -22.32 -5.77
C GLU A 79 34.85 -22.23 -5.14
N ILE A 80 34.96 -21.61 -3.96
CA ILE A 80 36.19 -21.55 -3.16
C ILE A 80 36.59 -22.96 -2.73
N GLU A 81 35.65 -23.69 -2.12
CA GLU A 81 35.89 -25.03 -1.58
C GLU A 81 36.20 -26.05 -2.69
N GLY A 82 35.56 -25.90 -3.86
CA GLY A 82 35.76 -26.77 -5.01
C GLY A 82 37.07 -26.55 -5.78
N LYS A 83 37.93 -25.58 -5.40
CA LYS A 83 39.15 -25.16 -6.13
C LYS A 83 38.92 -24.89 -7.63
N GLN A 84 37.67 -24.65 -8.05
CA GLN A 84 37.32 -24.50 -9.45
C GLN A 84 37.81 -23.18 -10.05
N ILE A 85 38.15 -22.20 -9.22
CA ILE A 85 38.72 -20.90 -9.63
C ILE A 85 40.00 -21.13 -10.45
N HIS A 86 40.90 -22.04 -10.02
CA HIS A 86 42.14 -22.34 -10.75
C HIS A 86 41.94 -23.03 -12.11
N LEU A 87 40.79 -23.69 -12.31
CA LEU A 87 40.41 -24.33 -13.59
C LEU A 87 39.66 -23.38 -14.54
N VAL A 88 39.07 -22.29 -14.03
CA VAL A 88 38.33 -21.30 -14.83
C VAL A 88 39.25 -20.21 -15.39
N VAL A 89 40.34 -19.85 -14.69
CA VAL A 89 41.33 -18.87 -15.16
C VAL A 89 41.99 -19.28 -16.50
N SER A 90 42.02 -20.57 -16.83
CA SER A 90 42.59 -21.08 -18.09
C SER A 90 41.62 -21.00 -19.29
N LYS A 91 40.34 -20.68 -19.09
CA LYS A 91 39.36 -20.49 -20.17
C LYS A 91 39.07 -19.00 -20.36
N PRO A 92 39.07 -18.46 -21.60
CA PRO A 92 38.85 -17.04 -21.86
C PRO A 92 37.36 -16.69 -21.74
N VAL A 93 36.83 -16.75 -20.52
CA VAL A 93 35.48 -16.31 -20.19
C VAL A 93 35.63 -15.09 -19.30
N ARG A 94 35.19 -13.92 -19.78
CA ARG A 94 35.21 -12.68 -18.97
C ARG A 94 34.45 -12.92 -17.65
N HIS A 95 35.03 -12.51 -16.52
CA HIS A 95 34.44 -12.62 -15.18
C HIS A 95 33.00 -12.07 -15.10
N THR A 96 32.70 -11.02 -15.87
CA THR A 96 31.36 -10.45 -15.99
C THR A 96 30.31 -11.45 -16.46
N HIS A 97 30.64 -12.37 -17.37
CA HIS A 97 29.68 -13.38 -17.85
C HIS A 97 29.32 -14.41 -16.78
N ILE A 98 30.26 -14.72 -15.87
CA ILE A 98 30.03 -15.64 -14.75
C ILE A 98 29.14 -14.97 -13.71
N LEU A 99 29.46 -13.72 -13.34
CA LEU A 99 28.66 -12.92 -12.41
C LEU A 99 27.21 -12.75 -12.92
N ILE A 100 27.04 -12.36 -14.19
CA ILE A 100 25.71 -12.20 -14.81
C ILE A 100 24.97 -13.54 -14.87
N GLY A 101 25.65 -14.65 -15.19
CA GLY A 101 25.04 -15.98 -15.22
C GLY A 101 24.50 -16.41 -13.85
N LYS A 102 25.29 -16.25 -12.79
CA LYS A 102 24.87 -16.58 -11.41
C LYS A 102 23.71 -15.71 -10.94
N TRP A 103 23.85 -14.40 -11.16
CA TRP A 103 22.81 -13.43 -10.84
C TRP A 103 21.49 -13.79 -11.53
N LEU A 104 21.54 -14.08 -12.83
CA LEU A 104 20.37 -14.49 -13.61
C LEU A 104 19.75 -15.80 -13.09
N GLY A 105 20.57 -16.76 -12.69
CA GLY A 105 20.10 -18.02 -12.07
C GLY A 105 19.35 -17.78 -10.76
N LEU A 106 19.88 -16.94 -9.87
CA LEU A 106 19.24 -16.56 -8.61
C LEU A 106 17.94 -15.78 -8.83
N VAL A 107 17.94 -14.82 -9.77
CA VAL A 107 16.74 -14.06 -10.15
C VAL A 107 15.67 -14.99 -10.72
N THR A 108 16.05 -15.98 -11.53
CA THR A 108 15.11 -16.96 -12.09
C THR A 108 14.45 -17.81 -11.00
N ILE A 109 15.24 -18.28 -10.02
CA ILE A 109 14.72 -19.00 -8.85
C ILE A 109 13.71 -18.14 -8.09
N ASN A 110 14.08 -16.89 -7.79
CA ASN A 110 13.20 -15.96 -7.07
C ASN A 110 11.92 -15.67 -7.85
N ALA A 111 12.01 -15.48 -9.17
CA ALA A 111 10.86 -15.28 -10.02
C ALA A 111 9.90 -16.49 -9.98
N CYS A 112 10.43 -17.71 -10.08
CA CYS A 112 9.63 -18.93 -9.98
C CYS A 112 8.95 -19.07 -8.62
N LEU A 113 9.69 -18.92 -7.52
CA LEU A 113 9.11 -19.01 -6.17
C LEU A 113 8.04 -17.95 -5.94
N LEU A 114 8.33 -16.70 -6.33
CA LEU A 114 7.42 -15.58 -6.14
C LEU A 114 6.14 -15.74 -6.98
N ALA A 115 6.26 -16.27 -8.21
CA ALA A 115 5.11 -16.61 -9.04
C ALA A 115 4.26 -17.71 -8.40
N ILE A 116 4.88 -18.79 -7.89
CA ILE A 116 4.17 -19.86 -7.17
C ILE A 116 3.46 -19.30 -5.93
N SER A 117 4.13 -18.43 -5.16
CA SER A 117 3.53 -17.78 -4.00
C SER A 117 2.33 -16.91 -4.38
N GLY A 118 2.45 -16.09 -5.42
CA GLY A 118 1.36 -15.25 -5.92
C GLY A 118 0.17 -16.07 -6.41
N ILE A 119 0.42 -17.13 -7.19
CA ILE A 119 -0.64 -18.06 -7.67
C ILE A 119 -1.33 -18.74 -6.48
N THR A 120 -0.56 -19.22 -5.50
CA THR A 120 -1.11 -19.87 -4.30
C THR A 120 -2.03 -18.92 -3.54
N VAL A 121 -1.62 -17.67 -3.35
CA VAL A 121 -2.43 -16.64 -2.69
C VAL A 121 -3.72 -16.37 -3.47
N CYS A 122 -3.64 -16.18 -4.80
CA CYS A 122 -4.82 -16.01 -5.64
C CYS A 122 -5.77 -17.21 -5.57
N LEU A 123 -5.23 -18.43 -5.60
CA LEU A 123 -6.03 -19.65 -5.53
C LEU A 123 -6.71 -19.80 -4.18
N LEU A 124 -5.98 -19.58 -3.09
CA LEU A 124 -6.53 -19.63 -1.73
C LEU A 124 -7.61 -18.57 -1.53
N LEU A 125 -7.41 -17.36 -2.05
CA LEU A 125 -8.41 -16.29 -2.01
C LEU A 125 -9.68 -16.69 -2.78
N ARG A 126 -9.53 -17.19 -4.02
CA ARG A 126 -10.68 -17.67 -4.82
C ARG A 126 -11.42 -18.83 -4.15
N ILE A 127 -10.70 -19.76 -3.53
CA ILE A 127 -11.29 -20.87 -2.77
C ILE A 127 -12.04 -20.34 -1.54
N ALA A 128 -11.44 -19.42 -0.78
CA ALA A 128 -12.07 -18.83 0.39
C ALA A 128 -13.38 -18.10 0.04
N LEU A 129 -13.39 -17.35 -1.06
CA LEU A 129 -14.58 -16.67 -1.59
C LEU A 129 -15.63 -17.62 -2.17
N SER A 130 -15.25 -18.85 -2.53
CA SER A 130 -16.16 -19.86 -3.08
C SER A 130 -16.78 -20.76 -1.99
N ARG A 131 -16.48 -20.53 -0.71
CA ARG A 131 -17.02 -21.37 0.37
C ARG A 131 -18.53 -21.11 0.56
N PRO A 132 -19.38 -22.17 0.67
CA PRO A 132 -20.85 -22.05 0.70
C PRO A 132 -21.49 -21.36 1.92
N GLY A 133 -20.73 -20.60 2.72
CA GLY A 133 -21.21 -19.91 3.92
C GLY A 133 -21.16 -18.37 3.84
N ILE A 134 -20.76 -17.80 2.70
CA ILE A 134 -20.77 -16.36 2.44
C ILE A 134 -22.00 -16.07 1.58
N ASP A 135 -22.88 -15.19 2.05
CA ASP A 135 -24.11 -14.83 1.33
C ASP A 135 -23.76 -14.22 -0.05
N ALA A 136 -24.61 -14.44 -1.05
CA ALA A 136 -24.36 -13.98 -2.42
C ALA A 136 -24.22 -12.45 -2.51
N ALA A 137 -24.88 -11.72 -1.60
CA ALA A 137 -24.77 -10.27 -1.45
C ALA A 137 -23.39 -9.85 -0.88
N ASP A 138 -22.90 -10.53 0.17
CA ASP A 138 -21.57 -10.26 0.75
C ASP A 138 -20.46 -10.56 -0.25
N ARG A 139 -20.61 -11.64 -1.02
CA ARG A 139 -19.65 -12.00 -2.07
C ARG A 139 -19.54 -10.91 -3.14
N GLN A 140 -20.66 -10.34 -3.57
CA GLN A 140 -20.66 -9.30 -4.59
C GLN A 140 -20.05 -7.99 -4.06
N SER A 141 -20.32 -7.63 -2.80
CA SER A 141 -19.67 -6.50 -2.13
C SER A 141 -18.16 -6.73 -2.00
N ILE A 142 -17.72 -7.90 -1.55
CA ILE A 142 -16.29 -8.25 -1.42
C ILE A 142 -15.57 -8.25 -2.79
N GLU A 143 -16.18 -8.83 -3.83
CA GLU A 143 -15.57 -8.84 -5.17
C GLU A 143 -15.50 -7.42 -5.78
N GLN A 144 -16.48 -6.56 -5.48
CA GLN A 144 -16.49 -5.16 -5.91
C GLN A 144 -15.55 -4.28 -5.07
N GLU A 145 -15.33 -4.64 -3.80
CA GLU A 145 -14.53 -3.84 -2.88
C GLU A 145 -13.05 -4.24 -2.81
N LEU A 146 -12.75 -5.54 -2.84
CA LEU A 146 -11.40 -6.10 -2.62
C LEU A 146 -10.68 -6.56 -3.89
N LEU A 147 -11.40 -7.04 -4.91
CA LEU A 147 -10.77 -7.58 -6.13
C LEU A 147 -10.50 -6.51 -7.21
N VAL A 148 -10.40 -5.26 -6.79
CA VAL A 148 -10.21 -4.11 -7.66
C VAL A 148 -8.93 -3.37 -7.27
N ALA A 149 -8.09 -3.09 -8.26
CA ALA A 149 -7.05 -2.09 -8.10
C ALA A 149 -7.71 -0.70 -8.02
N ARG A 150 -7.68 -0.09 -6.83
CA ARG A 150 -8.22 1.25 -6.60
C ARG A 150 -7.13 2.30 -6.76
N GLN A 151 -7.36 3.31 -7.58
CA GLN A 151 -6.51 4.50 -7.61
C GLN A 151 -7.02 5.48 -6.57
N ALA A 152 -6.13 5.91 -5.68
CA ALA A 152 -6.42 6.90 -4.65
C ALA A 152 -6.18 8.31 -5.19
N PHE A 153 -7.18 9.16 -5.02
CA PHE A 153 -7.13 10.59 -5.29
C PHE A 153 -7.34 11.31 -3.97
N SER A 154 -6.34 12.08 -3.57
CA SER A 154 -6.38 12.90 -2.37
C SER A 154 -6.79 14.33 -2.74
N PRO A 155 -7.42 15.06 -1.80
CA PRO A 155 -7.67 16.49 -1.97
C PRO A 155 -6.39 17.25 -2.27
N GLU A 156 -6.51 18.32 -3.05
CA GLU A 156 -5.40 19.23 -3.27
C GLU A 156 -4.94 19.79 -1.91
N PRO A 157 -3.64 19.69 -1.57
CA PRO A 157 -3.15 20.18 -0.29
C PRO A 157 -3.33 21.70 -0.24
N GLU A 158 -4.01 22.19 0.79
CA GLU A 158 -4.12 23.62 1.04
C GLU A 158 -2.71 24.18 1.36
N ASP A 159 -2.35 25.32 0.76
CA ASP A 159 -1.07 25.99 1.04
C ASP A 159 -1.12 26.69 2.40
N ILE A 160 -0.92 25.88 3.45
CA ILE A 160 -0.92 26.36 4.83
C ILE A 160 0.25 27.30 5.09
N GLU A 161 1.40 27.12 4.41
CA GLU A 161 2.57 27.98 4.60
C GLU A 161 2.30 29.39 4.11
N GLN A 162 1.74 29.52 2.91
CA GLN A 162 1.37 30.83 2.38
C GLN A 162 0.33 31.50 3.29
N ARG A 163 -0.71 30.76 3.70
CA ARG A 163 -1.76 31.28 4.58
C ARG A 163 -1.23 31.68 5.96
N ALA A 164 -0.24 30.95 6.49
CA ALA A 164 0.43 31.31 7.74
C ALA A 164 1.23 32.62 7.62
N ARG A 165 1.92 32.85 6.51
CA ARG A 165 2.65 34.10 6.24
C ARG A 165 1.72 35.30 6.10
N GLU A 166 0.59 35.14 5.41
CA GLU A 166 -0.45 36.17 5.29
C GLU A 166 -1.06 36.52 6.67
N LEU A 167 -1.27 35.52 7.52
CA LEU A 167 -1.79 35.74 8.86
C LEU A 167 -0.76 36.43 9.77
N LEU A 168 0.52 36.04 9.68
CA LEU A 168 1.61 36.69 10.40
C LEU A 168 1.78 38.16 10.00
N THR A 169 1.74 38.46 8.69
CA THR A 169 1.82 39.85 8.19
C THR A 169 0.65 40.69 8.68
N THR A 170 -0.57 40.14 8.65
CA THR A 170 -1.76 40.80 9.22
C THR A 170 -1.61 41.06 10.72
N MET A 171 -1.03 40.12 11.48
CA MET A 171 -0.77 40.31 12.92
C MET A 171 0.28 41.39 13.18
N HIS A 172 1.32 41.48 12.35
CA HIS A 172 2.32 42.55 12.40
C HIS A 172 1.69 43.92 12.15
N GLU A 173 0.83 44.03 11.14
CA GLU A 173 0.13 45.27 10.80
C GLU A 173 -0.82 45.74 11.92
N LYS A 174 -1.41 44.79 12.66
CA LYS A 174 -2.29 45.08 13.81
C LYS A 174 -1.56 45.30 15.14
N GLY A 175 -0.24 45.07 15.18
CA GLY A 175 0.55 45.15 16.41
C GLY A 175 0.23 44.07 17.44
N GLU A 176 -0.36 42.94 17.00
CA GLU A 176 -0.77 41.81 17.86
C GLU A 176 0.35 40.75 18.02
N VAL A 177 1.55 41.02 17.51
CA VAL A 177 2.69 40.09 17.58
C VAL A 177 3.33 40.15 18.96
N THR A 178 3.47 38.98 19.59
CA THR A 178 4.20 38.85 20.85
C THR A 178 5.65 39.31 20.65
N PRO A 179 6.13 40.34 21.35
CA PRO A 179 7.43 40.99 21.07
C PRO A 179 8.68 40.10 21.20
N ASP A 180 8.54 38.91 21.79
CA ASP A 180 9.63 38.06 22.26
C ASP A 180 9.77 36.75 21.48
N ILE A 181 8.95 36.54 20.45
CA ILE A 181 8.96 35.32 19.62
C ILE A 181 9.58 35.65 18.26
N PRO A 182 10.62 34.94 17.81
CA PRO A 182 11.16 35.14 16.46
C PRO A 182 10.12 34.75 15.40
N ASP A 183 10.06 35.51 14.30
CA ASP A 183 9.07 35.35 13.23
C ASP A 183 8.98 33.92 12.68
N GLU A 184 10.11 33.21 12.59
CA GLU A 184 10.16 31.81 12.13
C GLU A 184 9.44 30.86 13.10
N ALA A 185 9.57 31.07 14.41
CA ALA A 185 8.84 30.31 15.41
C ALA A 185 7.35 30.69 15.42
N ALA A 186 7.02 31.98 15.25
CA ALA A 186 5.64 32.44 15.14
C ALA A 186 4.94 31.85 13.91
N LEU A 187 5.63 31.78 12.76
CA LEU A 187 5.14 31.11 11.55
C LEU A 187 4.87 29.62 11.78
N ALA A 188 5.81 28.90 12.41
CA ALA A 188 5.63 27.49 12.73
C ALA A 188 4.41 27.27 13.64
N MET A 189 4.24 28.09 14.67
CA MET A 189 3.09 28.02 15.58
C MET A 189 1.75 28.31 14.86
N ILE A 190 1.72 29.31 13.98
CA ILE A 190 0.54 29.64 13.19
C ILE A 190 0.22 28.49 12.22
N ALA A 191 1.23 27.95 11.53
CA ALA A 191 1.06 26.84 10.61
C ALA A 191 0.50 25.60 11.32
N ASP A 192 1.07 25.21 12.48
CA ASP A 192 0.58 24.09 13.27
C ASP A 192 -0.87 24.30 13.74
N ARG A 193 -1.20 25.52 14.17
CA ARG A 193 -2.59 25.88 14.54
C ARG A 193 -3.53 25.77 13.34
N LEU A 194 -3.14 26.29 12.18
CA LEU A 194 -3.93 26.22 10.95
C LEU A 194 -4.12 24.77 10.48
N ILE A 195 -3.13 23.90 10.64
CA ILE A 195 -3.24 22.47 10.33
C ILE A 195 -4.30 21.81 11.22
N VAL A 196 -4.29 22.08 12.52
CA VAL A 196 -5.27 21.49 13.44
C VAL A 196 -6.67 22.03 13.14
N GLU A 197 -6.79 23.34 12.94
CA GLU A 197 -8.08 23.99 12.67
C GLU A 197 -8.66 23.55 11.32
N SER A 198 -7.86 23.51 10.26
CA SER A 198 -8.33 23.07 8.95
C SER A 198 -8.81 21.63 8.98
N ASN A 199 -8.19 20.76 9.79
CA ASN A 199 -8.56 19.35 9.91
C ASN A 199 -9.64 19.05 10.95
N THR A 200 -10.12 20.05 11.68
CA THR A 200 -11.17 19.90 12.68
C THR A 200 -12.52 20.36 12.16
N VAL A 201 -13.53 19.49 12.25
CA VAL A 201 -14.94 19.82 11.97
C VAL A 201 -15.71 19.90 13.28
N ARG A 202 -16.07 21.11 13.67
CA ARG A 202 -16.84 21.40 14.89
C ARG A 202 -18.29 20.89 14.75
N PRO A 203 -18.99 20.61 15.86
CA PRO A 203 -20.42 20.29 15.85
C PRO A 203 -21.23 21.30 15.03
N GLY A 204 -22.06 20.84 14.10
CA GLY A 204 -22.90 21.67 13.25
C GLY A 204 -22.17 22.39 12.11
N SER A 205 -20.85 22.22 11.99
CA SER A 205 -20.08 22.77 10.87
C SER A 205 -19.90 21.75 9.75
N GLU A 206 -19.57 22.25 8.56
CA GLU A 206 -19.24 21.43 7.40
C GLU A 206 -17.81 21.70 6.91
N LYS A 207 -17.22 20.69 6.28
CA LYS A 207 -15.94 20.79 5.58
C LYS A 207 -16.08 20.24 4.18
N ARG A 208 -15.54 20.97 3.20
CA ARG A 208 -15.59 20.63 1.79
C ARG A 208 -14.19 20.29 1.28
N TRP A 209 -14.11 19.22 0.49
CA TRP A 209 -12.93 18.87 -0.28
C TRP A 209 -13.27 18.83 -1.77
N THR A 210 -12.40 19.42 -2.57
CA THR A 210 -12.42 19.28 -4.03
C THR A 210 -11.25 18.40 -4.43
N ILE A 211 -11.54 17.32 -5.15
CA ILE A 211 -10.56 16.31 -5.53
C ILE A 211 -10.56 16.19 -7.04
N GLN A 212 -9.38 16.34 -7.64
CA GLN A 212 -9.19 16.18 -9.08
C GLN A 212 -8.94 14.71 -9.41
N ILE A 213 -9.82 14.11 -10.21
CA ILE A 213 -9.75 12.70 -10.60
C ILE A 213 -9.28 12.55 -12.05
N GLY A 214 -9.67 13.50 -12.90
CA GLY A 214 -9.43 13.45 -14.35
C GLY A 214 -10.49 12.63 -15.09
N GLU A 215 -10.09 12.01 -16.21
CA GLU A 215 -11.02 11.24 -17.04
C GLU A 215 -11.40 9.90 -16.40
N LEU A 216 -12.68 9.77 -16.04
CA LEU A 216 -13.26 8.51 -15.57
C LEU A 216 -13.95 7.74 -16.70
N PRO A 217 -13.83 6.40 -16.73
CA PRO A 217 -14.69 5.57 -17.55
C PRO A 217 -16.16 5.83 -17.22
N ARG A 218 -16.98 6.07 -18.25
CA ARG A 218 -18.41 6.43 -18.07
C ARG A 218 -19.16 5.38 -17.25
N GLY A 219 -19.94 5.85 -16.28
CA GLY A 219 -20.83 5.02 -15.46
C GLY A 219 -20.15 4.25 -14.33
N GLN A 220 -18.88 4.51 -14.06
CA GLN A 220 -18.15 3.85 -12.98
C GLN A 220 -18.41 4.53 -11.63
N SER A 221 -18.96 3.81 -10.66
CA SER A 221 -19.08 4.29 -9.28
C SER A 221 -17.71 4.42 -8.62
N MET A 222 -17.60 5.37 -7.70
CA MET A 222 -16.39 5.61 -6.92
C MET A 222 -16.63 5.28 -5.46
N PHE A 223 -15.56 5.18 -4.67
CA PHE A 223 -15.66 4.99 -3.24
C PHE A 223 -15.02 6.18 -2.52
N VAL A 224 -15.72 6.78 -1.58
CA VAL A 224 -15.11 7.74 -0.65
C VAL A 224 -14.69 6.94 0.57
N ARG A 225 -13.39 6.96 0.87
CA ARG A 225 -12.83 6.40 2.10
C ARG A 225 -12.43 7.54 3.02
N PHE A 226 -12.77 7.41 4.29
CA PHE A 226 -12.42 8.39 5.30
C PHE A 226 -12.11 7.70 6.63
N SER A 227 -11.36 8.38 7.49
CA SER A 227 -11.13 8.01 8.88
C SER A 227 -11.02 9.28 9.70
N PHE A 228 -11.60 9.27 10.88
CA PHE A 228 -11.57 10.42 11.78
C PHE A 228 -11.40 9.97 13.22
N SER A 229 -10.84 10.86 14.02
CA SER A 229 -10.69 10.69 15.46
C SER A 229 -11.55 11.70 16.19
N SER A 230 -12.12 11.28 17.31
CA SER A 230 -12.95 12.12 18.18
C SER A 230 -12.33 12.16 19.57
N PRO A 231 -11.42 13.11 19.88
CA PRO A 231 -10.60 13.07 21.11
C PRO A 231 -11.38 13.08 22.44
N ARG A 232 -12.67 13.45 22.42
CA ARG A 232 -13.54 13.55 23.60
C ARG A 232 -14.51 12.39 23.76
N GLN A 233 -14.65 11.52 22.76
CA GLN A 233 -15.55 10.38 22.81
C GLN A 233 -14.70 9.13 23.06
N LEU A 234 -15.03 8.36 24.10
CA LEU A 234 -14.52 6.99 24.22
C LEU A 234 -15.09 6.21 23.02
N ASP A 235 -14.33 5.26 22.43
CA ASP A 235 -14.66 4.45 21.22
C ASP A 235 -15.91 3.55 21.33
N ILE A 236 -16.87 3.93 22.17
CA ILE A 236 -18.03 3.17 22.60
C ILE A 236 -19.31 3.70 21.92
N GLU A 237 -19.31 4.95 21.46
CA GLU A 237 -20.48 5.57 20.82
C GLU A 237 -20.20 6.02 19.39
N PRO A 238 -21.06 5.69 18.42
CA PRO A 238 -20.89 6.13 17.04
C PRO A 238 -21.28 7.60 16.89
N THR A 239 -20.51 8.36 16.11
CA THR A 239 -20.75 9.76 15.81
C THR A 239 -21.66 9.90 14.59
N ALA A 240 -22.74 10.69 14.69
CA ALA A 240 -23.65 10.95 13.58
C ALA A 240 -23.03 11.92 12.56
N ILE A 241 -22.95 11.50 11.30
CA ILE A 241 -22.31 12.24 10.22
C ILE A 241 -23.16 12.23 8.95
N VAL A 242 -23.01 13.28 8.13
CA VAL A 242 -23.64 13.35 6.82
C VAL A 242 -22.59 13.68 5.76
N TRP A 243 -22.55 12.86 4.73
CA TRP A 243 -21.75 13.07 3.53
C TRP A 243 -22.61 13.57 2.38
N LYS A 244 -22.12 14.55 1.65
CA LYS A 244 -22.70 15.00 0.38
C LYS A 244 -21.65 14.92 -0.72
N ALA A 245 -21.99 14.37 -1.88
CA ALA A 245 -21.09 14.29 -3.02
C ALA A 245 -21.76 14.78 -4.31
N GLY A 246 -21.05 15.59 -5.08
CA GLY A 246 -21.54 16.21 -6.32
C GLY A 246 -21.19 17.69 -6.41
N PRO A 247 -21.52 18.37 -7.53
CA PRO A 247 -21.32 19.81 -7.68
C PRO A 247 -22.08 20.59 -6.58
N PRO A 248 -21.49 21.64 -5.98
CA PRO A 248 -22.05 22.30 -4.80
C PRO A 248 -23.43 22.92 -5.02
N ASP A 249 -23.71 23.39 -6.24
CA ASP A 249 -24.97 24.04 -6.61
C ASP A 249 -26.05 23.07 -7.11
N ASP A 250 -25.75 21.77 -7.17
CA ASP A 250 -26.69 20.77 -7.66
C ASP A 250 -27.62 20.28 -6.52
N PRO A 251 -28.96 20.48 -6.61
CA PRO A 251 -29.89 19.92 -5.63
C PRO A 251 -29.98 18.38 -5.69
N GLY A 252 -29.50 17.75 -6.76
CA GLY A 252 -29.44 16.30 -6.94
C GLY A 252 -28.20 15.62 -6.35
N ARG A 253 -27.42 16.33 -5.52
CA ARG A 253 -26.23 15.76 -4.86
C ARG A 253 -26.55 14.47 -4.11
N PHE A 254 -25.63 13.53 -4.20
CA PHE A 254 -25.69 12.31 -3.41
C PHE A 254 -25.57 12.66 -1.93
N VAL A 255 -26.51 12.22 -1.10
CA VAL A 255 -26.48 12.43 0.34
C VAL A 255 -26.51 11.08 1.05
N ARG A 256 -25.61 10.90 2.01
CA ARG A 256 -25.54 9.70 2.85
C ARG A 256 -25.41 10.12 4.31
N SER A 257 -26.32 9.63 5.14
CA SER A 257 -26.31 9.84 6.58
C SER A 257 -26.02 8.51 7.27
N GLU A 258 -25.04 8.50 8.17
CA GLU A 258 -24.64 7.29 8.91
C GLU A 258 -24.10 7.66 10.30
N SER A 259 -24.06 6.69 11.20
CA SER A 259 -23.41 6.81 12.50
C SER A 259 -22.22 5.86 12.53
N VAL A 260 -21.02 6.40 12.74
CA VAL A 260 -19.76 5.68 12.56
C VAL A 260 -18.88 5.81 13.79
N PHE A 261 -18.20 4.74 14.18
CA PHE A 261 -17.21 4.77 15.27
C PHE A 261 -15.94 5.49 14.85
N SER A 262 -15.32 6.21 15.78
CA SER A 262 -14.00 6.82 15.60
C SER A 262 -12.92 5.79 15.28
N ASP A 263 -11.85 6.25 14.65
CA ASP A 263 -10.59 5.51 14.43
C ASP A 263 -10.72 4.23 13.60
N SER A 264 -11.84 4.06 12.92
CA SER A 264 -12.08 2.97 11.97
C SER A 264 -12.24 3.54 10.56
N PRO A 265 -11.44 3.07 9.57
CA PRO A 265 -11.60 3.50 8.19
C PRO A 265 -12.93 2.98 7.65
N VAL A 266 -13.79 3.90 7.19
CA VAL A 266 -15.07 3.58 6.57
C VAL A 266 -15.05 3.98 5.11
N SER A 267 -15.77 3.23 4.27
CA SER A 267 -15.97 3.60 2.89
C SER A 267 -17.41 3.46 2.44
N PHE A 268 -17.81 4.33 1.53
CA PHE A 268 -19.11 4.28 0.87
C PHE A 268 -19.01 4.53 -0.62
N THR A 269 -19.97 3.97 -1.35
CA THR A 269 -20.06 4.11 -2.81
C THR A 269 -20.77 5.41 -3.17
N VAL A 270 -20.18 6.15 -4.11
CA VAL A 270 -20.71 7.37 -4.71
C VAL A 270 -20.99 7.10 -6.20
N PRO A 271 -22.16 7.48 -6.72
CA PRO A 271 -22.49 7.28 -8.14
C PRO A 271 -21.62 8.14 -9.06
N ALA A 272 -21.41 7.68 -10.29
CA ALA A 272 -20.64 8.40 -11.32
C ALA A 272 -21.23 9.81 -11.62
N SER A 273 -22.53 10.01 -11.38
CA SER A 273 -23.20 11.30 -11.57
C SER A 273 -22.72 12.40 -10.61
N ALA A 274 -22.05 12.04 -9.51
CA ALA A 274 -21.48 13.01 -8.59
C ALA A 274 -20.17 13.64 -9.10
N VAL A 275 -19.62 13.15 -10.21
CA VAL A 275 -18.40 13.71 -10.81
C VAL A 275 -18.79 14.82 -11.77
N ALA A 276 -18.18 15.98 -11.59
CA ALA A 276 -18.39 17.12 -12.46
C ALA A 276 -17.79 16.86 -13.86
N PRO A 277 -18.29 17.54 -14.91
CA PRO A 277 -17.80 17.34 -16.29
C PRO A 277 -16.31 17.64 -16.50
N ASP A 278 -15.71 18.43 -15.61
CA ASP A 278 -14.28 18.77 -15.60
C ASP A 278 -13.38 17.66 -14.99
N GLY A 279 -13.97 16.57 -14.50
CA GLY A 279 -13.25 15.47 -13.86
C GLY A 279 -12.93 15.72 -12.38
N SER A 280 -13.56 16.71 -11.76
CA SER A 280 -13.48 16.96 -10.32
C SER A 280 -14.65 16.33 -9.56
N ILE A 281 -14.43 15.96 -8.31
CA ILE A 281 -15.50 15.65 -7.36
C ILE A 281 -15.41 16.57 -6.15
N THR A 282 -16.55 17.13 -5.76
CA THR A 282 -16.68 17.87 -4.50
C THR A 282 -17.40 17.00 -3.48
N VAL A 283 -16.73 16.76 -2.36
CA VAL A 283 -17.24 15.98 -1.23
C VAL A 283 -17.35 16.88 -0.02
N ASP A 284 -18.54 16.97 0.57
CA ASP A 284 -18.80 17.74 1.78
C ASP A 284 -19.10 16.77 2.93
N PHE A 285 -18.49 17.03 4.07
CA PHE A 285 -18.77 16.38 5.33
C PHE A 285 -19.47 17.36 6.26
N VAL A 286 -20.57 16.93 6.86
CA VAL A 286 -21.32 17.72 7.83
C VAL A 286 -21.34 16.96 9.15
N ASN A 287 -20.81 17.59 10.19
CA ASN A 287 -20.89 17.06 11.55
C ASN A 287 -22.27 17.40 12.13
N VAL A 288 -23.17 16.43 12.16
CA VAL A 288 -24.53 16.60 12.72
C VAL A 288 -24.64 16.16 14.18
N GLN A 289 -23.53 15.73 14.79
CA GLN A 289 -23.47 15.34 16.20
C GLN A 289 -23.45 16.59 17.10
N LEU A 290 -24.64 17.03 17.52
CA LEU A 290 -24.83 18.20 18.37
C LEU A 290 -24.97 17.86 19.86
N ASP A 291 -25.40 16.64 20.19
CA ASP A 291 -25.64 16.20 21.57
C ASP A 291 -25.21 14.74 21.79
N PRO A 292 -24.12 14.47 22.55
CA PRO A 292 -23.17 15.46 23.06
C PRO A 292 -22.39 16.12 21.91
N PRO A 293 -21.98 17.40 22.04
CA PRO A 293 -21.23 18.09 21.00
C PRO A 293 -19.80 17.56 20.90
N VAL A 294 -19.47 16.90 19.80
CA VAL A 294 -18.15 16.28 19.55
C VAL A 294 -17.49 16.90 18.32
N SER A 295 -16.26 17.39 18.47
CA SER A 295 -15.43 17.81 17.34
C SER A 295 -14.74 16.61 16.70
N ILE A 296 -14.76 16.59 15.38
CA ILE A 296 -14.20 15.50 14.57
C ILE A 296 -12.89 15.98 13.96
N VAL A 297 -11.83 15.20 14.08
CA VAL A 297 -10.50 15.53 13.55
C VAL A 297 -10.12 14.52 12.47
N PHE A 298 -9.80 15.00 11.28
CA PHE A 298 -9.28 14.18 10.19
C PHE A 298 -7.75 14.13 10.22
N ASP A 299 -7.17 12.96 9.92
CA ASP A 299 -5.71 12.83 9.81
C ASP A 299 -5.17 13.65 8.63
N LYS A 300 -4.11 14.43 8.87
CA LYS A 300 -3.39 15.26 7.88
C LYS A 300 -2.96 14.48 6.63
N SER A 301 -2.72 13.18 6.77
CA SER A 301 -2.20 12.32 5.69
C SER A 301 -3.27 11.52 4.94
N ASN A 302 -4.41 11.20 5.58
CA ASN A 302 -5.37 10.19 5.11
C ASN A 302 -6.85 10.57 5.31
N GLY A 303 -7.17 11.82 5.68
CA GLY A 303 -8.50 12.21 6.14
C GLY A 303 -9.66 11.78 5.22
N VAL A 304 -9.57 12.12 3.94
CA VAL A 304 -10.56 11.72 2.92
C VAL A 304 -9.82 11.35 1.64
N THR A 305 -10.17 10.22 1.05
CA THR A 305 -9.60 9.76 -0.23
C THR A 305 -10.72 9.24 -1.12
N VAL A 306 -10.74 9.69 -2.37
CA VAL A 306 -11.63 9.12 -3.39
C VAL A 306 -10.89 8.00 -4.10
N LEU A 307 -11.53 6.85 -4.20
CA LEU A 307 -10.99 5.64 -4.78
C LEU A 307 -11.77 5.32 -6.06
N SER A 308 -11.10 5.31 -7.21
CA SER A 308 -11.70 4.87 -8.47
C SER A 308 -11.19 3.48 -8.88
N ARG A 309 -12.00 2.76 -9.65
CA ARG A 309 -11.69 1.40 -10.11
C ARG A 309 -10.75 1.45 -11.32
N ALA A 310 -9.44 1.44 -11.07
CA ALA A 310 -8.40 1.60 -12.09
C ALA A 310 -7.92 0.28 -12.73
N GLY A 311 -8.16 -0.88 -12.12
CA GLY A 311 -7.72 -2.15 -12.71
C GLY A 311 -8.15 -3.42 -11.96
N SER A 312 -7.61 -4.56 -12.39
CA SER A 312 -7.85 -5.86 -11.75
C SER A 312 -6.90 -6.09 -10.58
N PHE A 313 -7.38 -6.79 -9.56
CA PHE A 313 -6.56 -7.27 -8.45
C PHE A 313 -5.32 -8.04 -8.93
N GLU A 314 -5.49 -8.95 -9.89
CA GLU A 314 -4.39 -9.78 -10.41
C GLU A 314 -3.31 -8.94 -11.09
N GLY A 315 -3.70 -7.90 -11.84
CA GLY A 315 -2.74 -6.97 -12.45
C GLY A 315 -1.95 -6.19 -11.40
N ASN A 316 -2.60 -5.77 -10.31
CA ASN A 316 -1.93 -5.08 -9.22
C ASN A 316 -1.01 -6.02 -8.41
N LEU A 317 -1.46 -7.25 -8.17
CA LEU A 317 -0.63 -8.28 -7.55
C LEU A 317 0.60 -8.55 -8.40
N ALA A 318 0.45 -8.74 -9.72
CA ALA A 318 1.57 -8.94 -10.63
C ALA A 318 2.57 -7.77 -10.59
N ARG A 319 2.10 -6.52 -10.59
CA ARG A 319 2.96 -5.34 -10.41
C ARG A 319 3.71 -5.38 -9.08
N SER A 320 3.02 -5.74 -8.00
CA SER A 320 3.62 -5.89 -6.66
C SER A 320 4.72 -6.96 -6.64
N LEU A 321 4.47 -8.11 -7.28
CA LEU A 321 5.46 -9.18 -7.41
C LEU A 321 6.66 -8.74 -8.25
N ILE A 322 6.46 -7.97 -9.32
CA ILE A 322 7.57 -7.43 -10.13
C ILE A 322 8.44 -6.49 -9.27
N ILE A 323 7.83 -5.60 -8.47
CA ILE A 323 8.57 -4.71 -7.57
C ILE A 323 9.39 -5.52 -6.55
N ILE A 324 8.80 -6.56 -5.97
CA ILE A 324 9.51 -7.46 -5.04
C ILE A 324 10.66 -8.19 -5.76
N LEU A 325 10.44 -8.68 -6.99
CA LEU A 325 11.47 -9.32 -7.78
C LEU A 325 12.64 -8.38 -8.09
N CYS A 326 12.36 -7.11 -8.40
CA CYS A 326 13.39 -6.09 -8.58
C CYS A 326 14.23 -5.93 -7.31
N LYS A 327 13.59 -5.80 -6.14
CA LYS A 327 14.29 -5.72 -4.84
C LYS A 327 15.16 -6.95 -4.58
N LEU A 328 14.62 -8.15 -4.82
CA LEU A 328 15.37 -9.41 -4.68
C LEU A 328 16.52 -9.51 -5.69
N SER A 329 16.38 -8.97 -6.90
CA SER A 329 17.44 -8.96 -7.90
C SER A 329 18.61 -8.07 -7.51
N ILE A 330 18.35 -6.92 -6.86
CA ILE A 330 19.38 -6.04 -6.30
C ILE A 330 20.11 -6.77 -5.17
N LEU A 331 19.35 -7.42 -4.28
CA LEU A 331 19.92 -8.21 -3.19
C LEU A 331 20.78 -9.39 -3.72
N ALA A 332 20.31 -10.10 -4.75
CA ALA A 332 21.06 -11.15 -5.41
C ALA A 332 22.36 -10.62 -6.04
N ALA A 333 22.31 -9.45 -6.68
CA ALA A 333 23.50 -8.81 -7.26
C ALA A 333 24.51 -8.48 -6.17
N LEU A 334 24.07 -7.87 -5.07
CA LEU A 334 24.92 -7.55 -3.92
C LEU A 334 25.58 -8.82 -3.35
N GLY A 335 24.81 -9.89 -3.15
CA GLY A 335 25.32 -11.15 -2.61
C GLY A 335 26.34 -11.82 -3.54
N VAL A 336 26.10 -11.82 -4.85
CA VAL A 336 27.03 -12.39 -5.84
C VAL A 336 28.32 -11.56 -5.93
N VAL A 337 28.22 -10.23 -5.90
CA VAL A 337 29.40 -9.35 -5.91
C VAL A 337 30.20 -9.49 -4.61
N ALA A 338 29.56 -9.43 -3.45
CA ALA A 338 30.23 -9.59 -2.16
C ALA A 338 30.94 -10.93 -2.06
N GLY A 339 30.26 -12.02 -2.44
CA GLY A 339 30.86 -13.36 -2.47
C GLY A 339 32.05 -13.46 -3.43
N SER A 340 32.01 -12.75 -4.56
CA SER A 340 33.10 -12.69 -5.54
C SER A 340 34.32 -11.87 -5.09
N LEU A 341 34.14 -10.90 -4.20
CA LEU A 341 35.25 -10.11 -3.63
C LEU A 341 35.99 -10.87 -2.54
N THR A 342 35.31 -11.79 -1.87
CA THR A 342 35.88 -12.64 -0.81
C THR A 342 36.45 -13.97 -1.33
N SER A 343 36.31 -14.25 -2.63
CA SER A 343 36.87 -15.44 -3.31
C SER A 343 38.14 -15.11 -4.06
#